data_AF-A0A9X4QVL1-F1
#
_entry.id   AF-A0A9X4QVL1-F1
#
_cell.length_a   1.000
_cell.length_b   1.000
_cell.length_c   1.000
_cell.angle_alpha   90.00
_cell.angle_beta   90.00
_cell.angle_gamma   90.00
#
_symmetry.space_group_name_H-M   'P 1'
#
loop_
_entity.id
_entity.type
_entity.pdbx_description
1 polymer ?
#
loop_
_entity_poly.entity_id
_entity_poly.type
_entity_poly.pdbx_seq_one_letter_code
_entity_poly.pdbx_strand_id
1 'polypeptide(L)'
;MAIDGQWVSAGLAQSKFNFNVGVLPIMQKPMTTVVSGMFSMFKSTKHPKEAWELLKALMDPDSSIDLITAGTWMPSYRDWYTDPALLAKWTENLDSRPSGYKDAIVDVLLNDSHQTPTGYVKNFNKIMDIVNPALDKVWLGQQSAQEAMDAIAAKAQAQVKGRRDLKE
;
A
#
# COMPACT_ATOMS: atom_id res chain seq x y z
N MET A 1 -4.78 -2.40 19.52
CA MET A 1 -4.99 -2.65 18.07
C MET A 1 -4.69 -1.35 17.35
N ALA A 2 -3.87 -1.40 16.31
CA ALA A 2 -3.59 -0.26 15.42
C ALA A 2 -3.83 -0.70 13.98
N ILE A 3 -4.25 0.22 13.12
CA ILE A 3 -4.41 -0.03 11.68
C ILE A 3 -3.27 0.71 10.98
N ASP A 4 -2.41 -0.04 10.31
CA ASP A 4 -1.29 0.48 9.54
C ASP A 4 -0.95 -0.49 8.40
N GLY A 5 -0.05 -0.10 7.51
CA GLY A 5 0.46 -1.00 6.47
C GLY A 5 1.51 -1.97 7.02
N GLN A 6 1.72 -3.07 6.29
CA GLN A 6 2.66 -4.12 6.67
C GLN A 6 4.11 -3.65 6.88
N TRP A 7 4.50 -2.47 6.35
CA TRP A 7 5.83 -1.90 6.51
C TRP A 7 6.23 -1.67 7.97
N VAL A 8 5.26 -1.59 8.89
CA VAL A 8 5.52 -1.46 10.34
C VAL A 8 6.09 -2.74 10.97
N SER A 9 5.93 -3.90 10.33
CA SER A 9 6.39 -5.19 10.85
C SER A 9 7.88 -5.20 11.20
N ALA A 10 8.70 -4.48 10.45
CA ALA A 10 10.13 -4.37 10.72
C ALA A 10 10.43 -3.70 12.07
N GLY A 11 9.78 -2.57 12.34
CA GLY A 11 9.93 -1.84 13.60
C GLY A 11 9.39 -2.63 14.79
N LEU A 12 8.23 -3.29 14.62
CA LEU A 12 7.63 -4.14 15.65
C LEU A 12 8.53 -5.33 16.00
N ALA A 13 9.07 -6.03 15.01
CA ALA A 13 10.03 -7.12 15.22
C ALA A 13 11.30 -6.66 15.95
N GLN A 14 11.85 -5.50 15.56
CA GLN A 14 13.04 -4.93 16.21
C GLN A 14 12.79 -4.53 17.66
N SER A 15 11.59 -4.05 17.97
CA SER A 15 11.19 -3.68 19.35
C SER A 15 11.06 -4.87 20.29
N LYS A 16 11.03 -6.10 19.77
CA LYS A 16 10.75 -7.34 20.53
C LYS A 16 9.40 -7.33 21.25
N PHE A 17 8.49 -6.45 20.83
CA PHE A 17 7.12 -6.45 21.28
C PHE A 17 6.40 -7.70 20.74
N ASN A 18 5.58 -8.36 21.57
CA ASN A 18 4.79 -9.50 21.12
C ASN A 18 3.57 -9.01 20.34
N PHE A 19 3.62 -9.11 19.00
CA PHE A 19 2.54 -8.70 18.12
C PHE A 19 2.05 -9.84 17.24
N ASN A 20 0.83 -9.67 16.73
CA ASN A 20 0.31 -10.45 15.62
C ASN A 20 -0.43 -9.50 14.67
N VAL A 21 -0.76 -9.99 13.49
CA VAL A 21 -1.54 -9.28 12.48
C VAL A 21 -2.87 -9.98 12.25
N GLY A 22 -3.87 -9.22 11.84
CA GLY A 22 -5.20 -9.73 11.52
C GLY A 22 -5.80 -8.93 10.37
N VAL A 23 -6.85 -9.47 9.77
CA VAL A 23 -7.60 -8.80 8.71
C VAL A 23 -8.26 -7.51 9.25
N LEU A 24 -8.51 -6.55 8.35
CA LEU A 24 -9.30 -5.37 8.70
C LEU A 24 -10.73 -5.79 9.11
N PRO A 25 -11.39 -5.05 10.02
CA PRO A 25 -12.80 -5.26 10.31
C PRO A 25 -13.65 -5.23 9.03
N ILE A 26 -14.49 -6.25 8.87
CA ILE A 26 -15.35 -6.37 7.70
C ILE A 26 -16.55 -5.44 7.86
N MET A 27 -16.71 -4.51 6.92
CA MET A 27 -17.90 -3.65 6.85
C MET A 27 -19.01 -4.32 6.02
N GLN A 28 -18.76 -4.57 4.73
CA GLN A 28 -19.69 -5.28 3.83
C GLN A 28 -19.08 -6.58 3.30
N LYS A 29 -17.85 -6.50 2.80
CA LYS A 29 -17.04 -7.62 2.32
C LYS A 29 -15.59 -7.43 2.77
N PRO A 30 -14.80 -8.51 2.88
CA PRO A 30 -13.36 -8.39 3.11
C PRO A 30 -12.76 -7.50 2.03
N MET A 31 -11.96 -6.51 2.43
CA MET A 31 -11.31 -5.59 1.50
C MET A 31 -10.09 -4.93 2.15
N THR A 32 -8.99 -4.90 1.42
CA THR A 32 -7.83 -4.06 1.75
C THR A 32 -7.42 -3.21 0.55
N THR A 33 -6.63 -2.17 0.80
CA THR A 33 -6.00 -1.37 -0.25
C THR A 33 -4.56 -1.80 -0.43
N VAL A 34 -4.16 -2.04 -1.67
CA VAL A 34 -2.76 -2.31 -2.03
C VAL A 34 -2.08 -1.01 -2.40
N VAL A 35 -0.96 -0.74 -1.74
CA VAL A 35 -0.03 0.33 -2.07
C VAL A 35 1.28 -0.30 -2.51
N SER A 36 1.84 0.18 -3.62
CA SER A 36 3.13 -0.25 -4.13
C SER A 36 4.04 0.95 -4.30
N GLY A 37 5.28 0.84 -3.83
CA GLY A 37 6.33 1.80 -4.12
C GLY A 37 6.74 1.67 -5.58
N MET A 38 6.59 2.74 -6.36
CA MET A 38 6.97 2.73 -7.77
C MET A 38 8.40 3.21 -7.93
N PHE A 39 9.30 2.33 -8.37
CA PHE A 39 10.58 2.78 -8.89
C PHE A 39 10.37 3.49 -10.23
N SER A 40 10.98 4.67 -10.38
CA SER A 40 10.87 5.48 -11.59
C SER A 40 12.24 5.97 -11.99
N MET A 41 12.48 6.03 -13.31
CA MET A 41 13.68 6.66 -13.86
C MET A 41 13.34 8.05 -14.37
N PHE A 42 14.18 9.03 -14.06
CA PHE A 42 14.06 10.35 -14.67
C PHE A 42 14.27 10.25 -16.17
N LYS A 43 13.34 10.82 -16.95
CA LYS A 43 13.48 10.93 -18.41
C LYS A 43 14.75 11.68 -18.83
N SER A 44 15.25 12.56 -17.98
CA SER A 44 16.45 13.39 -18.21
C SER A 44 17.77 12.72 -17.80
N THR A 45 17.74 11.50 -17.24
CA THR A 45 18.96 10.81 -16.78
C THR A 45 20.00 10.71 -17.89
N LYS A 46 21.27 10.91 -17.53
CA LYS A 46 22.40 10.73 -18.46
C LYS A 46 22.88 9.28 -18.52
N HIS A 47 22.37 8.43 -17.63
CA HIS A 47 22.76 7.02 -17.48
C HIS A 47 21.53 6.11 -17.50
N PRO A 48 20.78 6.05 -18.62
CA PRO A 48 19.52 5.30 -18.67
C PRO A 48 19.71 3.79 -18.57
N LYS A 49 20.84 3.26 -19.04
CA LYS A 49 21.12 1.82 -18.95
C LYS A 49 21.46 1.43 -17.51
N GLU A 50 22.34 2.17 -16.86
CA GLU A 50 22.77 1.93 -15.49
C GLU A 50 21.62 2.14 -14.51
N ALA A 51 20.79 3.17 -14.72
CA ALA A 51 19.57 3.36 -13.95
C ALA A 51 18.61 2.16 -14.11
N TRP A 52 18.47 1.63 -15.32
CA TRP A 52 17.64 0.45 -15.56
C TRP A 52 18.19 -0.81 -14.89
N GLU A 53 19.50 -1.04 -14.96
CA GLU A 53 20.15 -2.15 -14.26
C GLU A 53 19.96 -2.05 -12.74
N LEU A 54 20.10 -0.85 -12.16
CA LEU A 54 19.82 -0.61 -10.75
C LEU A 54 18.35 -0.91 -10.39
N LEU A 55 17.41 -0.46 -11.22
CA LEU A 55 15.99 -0.74 -11.00
C LEU A 55 15.70 -2.25 -11.00
N LYS A 56 16.25 -3.00 -11.95
CA LYS A 56 16.11 -4.46 -11.99
C LYS A 56 16.66 -5.11 -10.71
N ALA A 57 17.83 -4.67 -10.24
CA ALA A 57 18.42 -5.18 -9.01
C ALA A 57 17.55 -4.87 -7.77
N LEU A 58 16.96 -3.67 -7.69
CA LEU A 58 16.05 -3.31 -6.59
C LEU A 58 14.70 -4.04 -6.64
N MET A 59 14.25 -4.44 -7.83
CA MET A 59 12.99 -5.17 -8.01
C MET A 59 13.13 -6.67 -7.86
N ASP A 60 14.35 -7.20 -8.01
CA ASP A 60 14.64 -8.61 -7.78
C ASP A 60 14.51 -8.95 -6.29
N PRO A 61 13.55 -9.83 -5.90
CA PRO A 61 13.35 -10.15 -4.50
C PRO A 61 14.52 -10.91 -3.88
N ASP A 62 15.31 -11.67 -4.66
CA ASP A 62 16.51 -12.32 -4.13
C ASP A 62 17.59 -11.27 -3.80
N SER A 63 17.77 -10.25 -4.65
CA SER A 63 18.66 -9.11 -4.37
C SER A 63 18.21 -8.24 -3.19
N SER A 64 16.90 -8.21 -2.88
CA SER A 64 16.31 -7.43 -1.79
C SER A 64 15.84 -8.28 -0.60
N ILE A 65 16.32 -9.52 -0.49
CA ILE A 65 15.78 -10.50 0.46
C ILE A 65 15.89 -10.05 1.92
N ASP A 66 16.95 -9.33 2.27
CA ASP A 66 17.15 -8.81 3.64
C ASP A 66 16.07 -7.80 4.01
N LEU A 67 15.67 -6.90 3.09
CA LEU A 67 14.60 -5.92 3.34
C LEU A 67 13.22 -6.57 3.41
N ILE A 68 13.02 -7.63 2.62
CA ILE A 68 11.76 -8.38 2.58
C ILE A 68 11.61 -9.21 3.85
N THR A 69 12.65 -9.93 4.27
CA THR A 69 12.66 -10.76 5.48
C THR A 69 12.70 -9.93 6.76
N ALA A 70 13.33 -8.74 6.74
CA ALA A 70 13.24 -7.78 7.83
C ALA A 70 11.81 -7.24 8.02
N GLY A 71 10.92 -7.36 7.03
CA GLY A 71 9.51 -6.98 7.13
C GLY A 71 9.17 -5.59 6.59
N THR A 72 10.14 -4.88 5.99
CA THR A 72 9.88 -3.54 5.44
C THR A 72 9.17 -3.65 4.10
N TRP A 73 9.66 -4.54 3.22
CA TRP A 73 9.14 -4.72 1.87
C TRP A 73 8.43 -6.06 1.70
N MET A 74 7.73 -6.17 0.57
CA MET A 74 7.18 -7.42 0.06
C MET A 74 7.66 -7.60 -1.39
N PRO A 75 7.78 -8.85 -1.88
CA PRO A 75 8.20 -9.12 -3.26
C PRO A 75 7.25 -8.48 -4.29
N SER A 76 7.74 -8.08 -5.46
CA SER A 76 6.85 -7.54 -6.51
C SER A 76 6.30 -8.60 -7.46
N TYR A 77 6.92 -9.79 -7.49
CA TYR A 77 6.56 -10.85 -8.43
C TYR A 77 5.46 -11.75 -7.89
N ARG A 78 4.46 -12.04 -8.72
CA ARG A 78 3.30 -12.86 -8.33
C ARG A 78 3.71 -14.24 -7.81
N ASP A 79 4.71 -14.86 -8.42
CA ASP A 79 5.14 -16.22 -8.06
C ASP A 79 5.68 -16.29 -6.62
N TRP A 80 6.20 -15.19 -6.07
CA TRP A 80 6.62 -15.11 -4.66
C TRP A 80 5.46 -15.14 -3.67
N TYR A 81 4.23 -15.05 -4.15
CA TYR A 81 3.01 -15.19 -3.36
C TYR A 81 2.28 -16.49 -3.61
N THR A 82 2.47 -17.13 -4.77
CA THR A 82 1.67 -18.29 -5.20
C THR A 82 2.46 -19.59 -5.27
N ASP A 83 3.78 -19.52 -5.41
CA ASP A 83 4.65 -20.69 -5.25
C ASP A 83 4.95 -20.91 -3.75
N PRO A 84 4.63 -22.10 -3.18
CA PRO A 84 4.84 -22.35 -1.76
C PRO A 84 6.29 -22.23 -1.30
N ALA A 85 7.26 -22.64 -2.13
CA ALA A 85 8.67 -22.59 -1.79
C ALA A 85 9.18 -21.14 -1.78
N LEU A 86 8.77 -20.33 -2.76
CA LEU A 86 9.12 -18.91 -2.78
C LEU A 86 8.42 -18.15 -1.64
N LEU A 87 7.15 -18.46 -1.36
CA LEU A 87 6.41 -17.83 -0.26
C LEU A 87 7.07 -18.11 1.10
N ALA A 88 7.50 -19.36 1.33
CA ALA A 88 8.15 -19.75 2.57
C ALA A 88 9.44 -18.95 2.84
N LYS A 89 10.21 -18.59 1.80
CA LYS A 89 11.46 -17.80 1.94
C LYS A 89 11.29 -16.49 2.73
N TRP A 90 10.10 -15.89 2.71
CA TRP A 90 9.89 -14.56 3.27
C TRP A 90 8.72 -14.43 4.25
N THR A 91 8.05 -15.54 4.57
CA THR A 91 6.89 -15.55 5.47
C THR A 91 7.01 -16.50 6.65
N GLU A 92 8.03 -17.37 6.69
CA GLU A 92 8.19 -18.38 7.74
C GLU A 92 9.44 -18.13 8.58
N ASN A 93 9.35 -18.44 9.88
CA ASN A 93 10.46 -18.36 10.83
C ASN A 93 11.11 -16.97 10.92
N LEU A 94 10.29 -15.91 10.84
CA LEU A 94 10.74 -14.51 10.91
C LEU A 94 9.98 -13.76 12.01
N ASP A 95 10.71 -13.04 12.86
CA ASP A 95 10.12 -12.15 13.89
C ASP A 95 9.18 -11.10 13.28
N SER A 96 9.42 -10.71 12.03
CA SER A 96 8.62 -9.73 11.26
C SER A 96 7.35 -10.31 10.64
N ARG A 97 7.21 -11.64 10.62
CA ARG A 97 6.10 -12.37 9.99
C ARG A 97 5.46 -13.30 11.04
N PRO A 98 4.59 -12.75 11.90
CA PRO A 98 3.92 -13.55 12.93
C PRO A 98 2.98 -14.58 12.29
N SER A 99 2.51 -15.55 13.08
CA SER A 99 1.76 -16.71 12.58
C SER A 99 0.54 -16.38 11.71
N GLY A 100 -0.15 -15.26 11.97
CA GLY A 100 -1.31 -14.82 11.18
C GLY A 100 -0.96 -14.14 9.85
N TYR A 101 0.33 -13.96 9.51
CA TYR A 101 0.74 -13.10 8.40
C TYR A 101 0.26 -13.58 7.03
N LYS A 102 0.35 -14.88 6.73
CA LYS A 102 -0.09 -15.42 5.43
C LYS A 102 -1.58 -15.17 5.22
N ASP A 103 -2.41 -15.60 6.18
CA ASP A 103 -3.86 -15.48 6.10
C ASP A 103 -4.31 -14.00 6.10
N ALA A 104 -3.73 -13.18 6.99
CA ALA A 104 -4.19 -11.81 7.18
C ALA A 104 -3.69 -10.83 6.11
N ILE A 105 -2.52 -11.08 5.53
CA ILE A 105 -1.87 -10.15 4.60
C ILE A 105 -1.78 -10.76 3.20
N VAL A 106 -1.22 -11.96 3.03
CA VAL A 106 -0.99 -12.56 1.71
C VAL A 106 -2.29 -12.96 1.05
N ASP A 107 -3.16 -13.70 1.75
CA ASP A 107 -4.42 -14.17 1.18
C ASP A 107 -5.37 -13.01 0.87
N VAL A 108 -5.47 -12.03 1.78
CA VAL A 108 -6.28 -10.82 1.56
C VAL A 108 -5.71 -9.99 0.40
N LEU A 109 -4.39 -9.87 0.28
CA LEU A 109 -3.76 -9.19 -0.85
C LEU A 109 -4.14 -9.85 -2.18
N LEU A 110 -4.12 -11.18 -2.26
CA LEU A 110 -4.38 -11.92 -3.49
C LEU A 110 -5.87 -11.94 -3.87
N ASN A 111 -6.77 -12.04 -2.88
CA ASN A 111 -8.18 -12.35 -3.12
C ASN A 111 -9.13 -11.18 -2.82
N ASP A 112 -8.78 -10.31 -1.87
CA ASP A 112 -9.69 -9.33 -1.27
C ASP A 112 -9.06 -7.93 -1.23
N SER A 113 -8.46 -7.50 -2.34
CA SER A 113 -7.76 -6.24 -2.42
C SER A 113 -8.10 -5.41 -3.66
N HIS A 114 -7.82 -4.11 -3.59
CA HIS A 114 -7.84 -3.23 -4.75
C HIS A 114 -6.70 -2.21 -4.70
N GLN A 115 -6.30 -1.70 -5.86
CA GLN A 115 -5.33 -0.61 -5.95
C GLN A 115 -5.84 0.66 -5.24
N THR A 116 -4.93 1.40 -4.61
CA THR A 116 -5.20 2.73 -4.06
C THR A 116 -5.59 3.73 -5.17
N PRO A 117 -6.55 4.64 -4.94
CA PRO A 117 -6.89 5.72 -5.88
C PRO A 117 -5.71 6.60 -6.30
N THR A 118 -4.66 6.70 -5.49
CA THR A 118 -3.43 7.43 -5.83
C THR A 118 -2.81 6.94 -7.14
N GLY A 119 -2.86 5.63 -7.42
CA GLY A 119 -2.28 5.02 -8.61
C GLY A 119 -3.04 5.36 -9.90
N TYR A 120 -4.38 5.39 -9.84
CA TYR A 120 -5.20 5.48 -11.05
C TYR A 120 -6.01 6.77 -11.20
N VAL A 121 -6.26 7.56 -10.15
CA VAL A 121 -7.00 8.84 -10.26
C VAL A 121 -6.05 9.97 -10.66
N LYS A 122 -6.31 10.59 -11.81
CA LYS A 122 -5.58 11.80 -12.23
C LYS A 122 -5.90 12.90 -11.22
N ASN A 123 -4.89 13.69 -10.83
CA ASN A 123 -5.02 14.77 -9.83
C ASN A 123 -5.41 14.34 -8.40
N PHE A 124 -5.28 13.06 -8.01
CA PHE A 124 -5.68 12.58 -6.67
C PHE A 124 -5.21 13.46 -5.50
N ASN A 125 -3.92 13.83 -5.46
CA ASN A 125 -3.40 14.68 -4.37
C ASN A 125 -4.11 16.04 -4.28
N LYS A 126 -4.40 16.68 -5.43
CA LYS A 126 -5.13 17.97 -5.45
C LYS A 126 -6.57 17.84 -4.98
N ILE A 127 -7.19 16.68 -5.18
CA ILE A 127 -8.53 16.39 -4.64
C ILE A 127 -8.42 16.25 -3.11
N MET A 128 -7.43 15.49 -2.62
CA MET A 128 -7.23 15.28 -1.19
C MET A 128 -6.81 16.54 -0.43
N ASP A 129 -6.10 17.47 -1.06
CA ASP A 129 -5.77 18.79 -0.50
C ASP A 129 -7.04 19.61 -0.16
N ILE A 130 -8.17 19.30 -0.81
CA ILE A 130 -9.49 19.92 -0.56
C ILE A 130 -10.30 19.09 0.43
N VAL A 131 -10.30 17.76 0.26
CA VAL A 131 -11.12 16.83 1.06
C VAL A 131 -10.62 16.71 2.49
N ASN A 132 -9.32 16.56 2.72
CA ASN A 132 -8.77 16.32 4.05
C ASN A 132 -9.12 17.43 5.05
N PRO A 133 -8.90 18.74 4.73
CA PRO A 133 -9.25 19.81 5.67
C PRO A 133 -10.75 19.91 5.96
N ALA A 134 -11.60 19.52 5.01
CA ALA A 134 -13.06 19.53 5.22
C ALA A 134 -13.50 18.46 6.22
N LEU A 135 -12.77 17.34 6.30
CA LEU A 135 -13.08 16.23 7.21
C LEU A 135 -12.63 16.48 8.65
N ASP A 136 -11.78 17.49 8.92
CA ASP A 136 -11.29 17.79 10.28
C ASP A 136 -12.45 17.99 11.27
N LYS A 137 -13.49 18.76 10.89
CA LYS A 137 -14.67 18.98 11.74
C LYS A 137 -15.53 17.73 11.89
N VAL A 138 -15.51 16.82 10.91
CA VAL A 138 -16.22 15.54 10.97
C VAL A 138 -15.58 14.65 12.03
N TRP A 139 -14.24 14.58 12.05
CA TRP A 139 -13.50 13.80 13.05
C TRP A 139 -13.64 14.32 14.47
N LEU A 140 -13.87 15.63 14.62
CA LEU A 140 -14.16 16.28 15.90
C LEU A 140 -15.65 16.17 16.31
N GLY A 141 -16.51 15.56 15.49
CA GLY A 141 -17.95 15.46 15.75
C GLY A 141 -18.71 16.78 15.68
N GLN A 142 -18.14 17.80 15.02
CA GLN A 142 -18.69 19.16 14.94
C GLN A 142 -19.52 19.39 13.68
N GLN A 143 -19.45 18.49 12.71
CA GLN A 143 -20.16 18.58 11.43
C GLN A 143 -20.44 17.17 10.92
N SER A 144 -21.56 16.95 10.23
CA SER A 144 -21.80 15.68 9.56
C SER A 144 -20.89 15.52 8.33
N ALA A 145 -20.61 14.26 7.95
CA ALA A 145 -19.85 13.98 6.74
C ALA A 145 -20.54 14.53 5.48
N GLN A 146 -21.88 14.48 5.43
CA GLN A 146 -22.67 15.00 4.31
C GLN A 146 -22.46 16.50 4.15
N GLU A 147 -22.66 17.29 5.21
CA GLU A 147 -22.49 18.75 5.16
C GLU A 147 -21.05 19.15 4.79
N ALA A 148 -20.05 18.43 5.32
CA ALA A 148 -18.65 18.72 5.02
C ALA A 148 -18.33 18.48 3.54
N MET A 149 -18.82 17.38 2.96
CA MET A 149 -18.59 17.04 1.56
C MET A 149 -19.39 17.92 0.60
N ASP A 150 -20.64 18.26 0.94
CA ASP A 150 -21.47 19.16 0.14
C ASP A 150 -20.83 20.55 0.02
N ALA A 151 -20.25 21.06 1.10
CA ALA A 151 -19.58 22.37 1.13
C ALA A 151 -18.36 22.45 0.19
N ILE A 152 -17.72 21.32 -0.12
CA ILE A 152 -16.52 21.26 -0.97
C ILE A 152 -16.76 20.62 -2.34
N ALA A 153 -17.95 20.09 -2.61
CA ALA A 153 -18.24 19.28 -3.80
C ALA A 153 -17.82 19.97 -5.10
N ALA A 154 -18.24 21.22 -5.33
CA ALA A 154 -17.89 21.97 -6.54
C ALA A 154 -16.36 22.20 -6.68
N LYS A 155 -15.66 22.46 -5.58
CA LYS A 155 -14.21 22.69 -5.57
C LYS A 155 -13.43 21.41 -5.84
N ALA A 156 -13.82 20.31 -5.19
CA ALA A 156 -13.22 18.99 -5.42
C ALA A 156 -13.49 18.51 -6.85
N GLN A 157 -14.71 18.69 -7.36
CA GLN A 157 -15.09 18.30 -8.73
C GLN A 157 -14.23 19.01 -9.78
N ALA A 158 -13.88 20.28 -9.57
CA ALA A 158 -12.99 21.02 -10.48
C ALA A 158 -11.58 20.43 -10.59
N GLN A 159 -11.14 19.60 -9.62
CA GLN A 159 -9.85 18.91 -9.68
C GLN A 159 -9.90 17.54 -10.36
N VAL A 160 -11.10 16.98 -10.58
CA VAL A 160 -11.28 15.66 -11.19
C VAL A 160 -10.89 15.71 -12.67
N LYS A 161 -9.93 14.87 -13.06
CA LYS A 161 -9.43 14.77 -14.45
C LYS A 161 -9.58 13.38 -15.06
N GLY A 162 -10.46 12.55 -14.49
CA GLY A 162 -10.64 11.16 -14.91
C GLY A 162 -9.56 10.23 -14.37
N ARG A 163 -9.43 9.05 -14.99
CA ARG A 163 -8.55 7.97 -14.53
C ARG A 163 -7.44 7.67 -15.55
N ARG A 164 -6.35 7.07 -15.08
CA ARG A 164 -5.19 6.63 -15.88
C ARG A 164 -5.33 5.20 -16.40
N ASP A 165 -6.17 4.40 -15.76
CA ASP A 165 -6.36 2.97 -16.06
C ASP A 165 -7.50 2.69 -17.05
N LEU A 166 -8.20 3.74 -17.50
CA LEU A 166 -9.11 3.67 -18.62
C LEU A 166 -8.36 4.07 -19.89
N LYS A 167 -8.46 3.25 -20.94
CA LYS A 167 -8.04 3.67 -22.29
C LYS A 167 -8.99 4.78 -22.74
N GLU A 168 -8.42 5.86 -23.27
CA GLU A 168 -9.18 6.95 -23.89
C GLU A 168 -9.99 6.45 -25.10
#